data_AF-A0A7V3BVD7-F1
#
_entry.id   AF-A0A7V3BVD7-F1
#
_cell.length_a   1.000
_cell.length_b   1.000
_cell.length_c   1.000
_cell.angle_alpha   90.00
_cell.angle_beta   90.00
_cell.angle_gamma   90.00
#
_symmetry.space_group_name_H-M   'P 1'
#
loop_
_entity.id
_entity.type
_entity.pdbx_description
1 polymer ?
#
loop_
_entity_poly.entity_id
_entity_poly.type
_entity_poly.pdbx_seq_one_letter_code
_entity_poly.pdbx_strand_id
1 'polypeptide(L)'
;MQALALAFGSGIGWGTADFIAGLSARRLPLLVVACVSQAAGLLLIGAIVAIRWEAPRESVALVYGLAGGLAAAVGLSALYRGLAIGRMGIVAPTAALSGTVPVAWGL
;
A
#
# COMPACT_ATOMS: atom_id res chain seq x y z
N MET A 1 -23.39 -4.68 7.34
CA MET A 1 -23.37 -3.89 6.09
C MET A 1 -22.14 -2.98 5.96
N GLN A 2 -21.72 -2.26 7.00
CA GLN A 2 -20.53 -1.38 6.94
C GLN A 2 -19.23 -2.11 6.55
N ALA A 3 -18.97 -3.29 7.12
CA ALA A 3 -17.79 -4.08 6.78
C ALA A 3 -17.71 -4.48 5.30
N LEU A 4 -18.85 -4.85 4.69
CA LEU A 4 -18.93 -5.15 3.26
C LEU A 4 -18.66 -3.91 2.41
N ALA A 5 -19.22 -2.75 2.79
CA ALA A 5 -18.98 -1.49 2.09
C ALA A 5 -17.50 -1.10 2.12
N LEU A 6 -16.83 -1.25 3.26
CA LEU A 6 -15.39 -1.02 3.39
C LEU A 6 -14.57 -2.04 2.58
N ALA A 7 -14.97 -3.31 2.56
CA ALA A 7 -14.31 -4.33 1.76
C ALA A 7 -14.40 -4.04 0.25
N PHE A 8 -15.58 -3.69 -0.26
CA PHE A 8 -15.77 -3.29 -1.65
C PHE A 8 -15.02 -1.99 -1.98
N GLY A 9 -15.09 -1.00 -1.09
CA GLY A 9 -14.36 0.26 -1.26
C GLY A 9 -12.85 0.04 -1.32
N SER A 10 -12.32 -0.80 -0.42
CA SER A 10 -10.91 -1.20 -0.41
C SER A 10 -10.52 -1.93 -1.70
N GLY A 11 -11.35 -2.88 -2.16
CA GLY A 11 -11.12 -3.62 -3.41
C GLY A 11 -11.06 -2.71 -4.64
N ILE A 12 -12.00 -1.75 -4.75
CA ILE A 12 -12.00 -0.76 -5.83
C ILE A 12 -10.77 0.15 -5.72
N GLY A 13 -10.45 0.61 -4.51
CA GLY A 13 -9.31 1.47 -4.24
C GLY A 13 -7.98 0.82 -4.63
N TRP A 14 -7.71 -0.38 -4.13
CA TRP A 14 -6.50 -1.14 -4.43
C TRP A 14 -6.41 -1.50 -5.92
N GLY A 15 -7.49 -2.01 -6.51
CA GLY A 15 -7.48 -2.37 -7.94
C GLY A 15 -7.23 -1.17 -8.86
N THR A 16 -7.81 -0.01 -8.54
CA THR A 16 -7.59 1.23 -9.30
C THR A 16 -6.17 1.75 -9.10
N ALA A 17 -5.68 1.73 -7.86
CA ALA A 17 -4.33 2.16 -7.53
C ALA A 17 -3.26 1.31 -8.24
N ASP A 18 -3.41 -0.02 -8.22
CA ASP A 18 -2.49 -0.94 -8.90
C ASP A 18 -2.51 -0.74 -10.42
N PHE A 19 -3.69 -0.45 -10.99
CA PHE A 19 -3.82 -0.13 -12.41
C PHE A 19 -3.04 1.13 -12.79
N ILE A 20 -3.27 2.23 -12.07
CA ILE A 20 -2.61 3.52 -12.31
C ILE A 20 -1.11 3.41 -12.04
N ALA A 21 -0.72 2.77 -10.93
CA ALA A 21 0.68 2.59 -10.56
C ALA A 21 1.43 1.72 -11.57
N GLY A 22 0.81 0.64 -12.07
CA GLY A 22 1.39 -0.20 -13.12
C GLY A 22 1.58 0.53 -14.45
N LEU A 23 0.66 1.42 -14.81
CA LEU A 23 0.80 2.27 -16.00
C LEU A 23 1.91 3.31 -15.82
N SER A 24 1.96 3.96 -14.66
CA SER A 24 2.97 4.97 -14.31
C SER A 24 4.37 4.37 -14.17
N ALA A 25 4.52 3.17 -13.61
CA ALA A 25 5.79 2.47 -13.45
C ALA A 25 6.46 2.10 -14.78
N ARG A 26 5.71 2.10 -15.89
CA ARG A 26 6.27 1.94 -17.25
C ARG A 26 6.82 3.22 -17.85
N ARG A 27 6.40 4.39 -17.34
CA ARG A 27 6.71 5.71 -17.90
C ARG A 27 7.65 6.52 -17.02
N LEU A 28 7.65 6.26 -15.71
CA LEU A 28 8.42 6.99 -14.72
C LEU A 28 9.38 6.06 -13.99
N PRO A 29 10.52 6.58 -13.48
CA PRO A 29 11.38 5.81 -12.61
C PRO A 29 10.62 5.31 -11.39
N LEU A 30 10.85 4.04 -11.02
CA LEU A 30 10.26 3.39 -9.86
C LEU A 30 10.35 4.24 -8.58
N LEU A 31 11.51 4.87 -8.38
CA LEU A 31 11.79 5.72 -7.21
C LEU A 31 10.87 6.94 -7.16
N VAL A 32 10.53 7.53 -8.30
CA VAL A 32 9.64 8.69 -8.38
C VAL A 32 8.22 8.28 -7.99
N VAL A 33 7.74 7.17 -8.53
CA VAL A 33 6.40 6.65 -8.20
C VAL A 33 6.32 6.32 -6.70
N ALA A 34 7.33 5.62 -6.16
CA ALA A 34 7.38 5.29 -4.74
C ALA A 34 7.43 6.53 -3.84
N CYS A 35 8.33 7.48 -4.11
CA CYS A 35 8.45 8.70 -3.30
C CYS A 35 7.17 9.53 -3.30
N VAL A 36 6.51 9.69 -4.46
CA VAL A 36 5.25 10.44 -4.56
C VAL A 36 4.14 9.74 -3.80
N SER A 37 4.01 8.41 -3.94
CA SER A 37 3.02 7.63 -3.19
C SER A 37 3.24 7.71 -1.68
N GLN A 38 4.49 7.56 -1.23
CA GLN A 38 4.82 7.64 0.19
C GLN A 38 4.63 9.05 0.76
N ALA A 39 4.96 10.09 -0.02
CA ALA A 39 4.70 11.47 0.39
C ALA A 39 3.20 11.75 0.53
N ALA A 40 2.38 11.28 -0.41
CA ALA A 40 0.93 11.41 -0.32
C ALA A 40 0.36 10.69 0.92
N GLY A 41 0.82 9.46 1.18
CA GLY A 41 0.44 8.70 2.38
C GLY A 41 0.87 9.39 3.69
N LEU A 42 2.10 9.94 3.72
CA LEU A 42 2.62 10.66 4.87
C LEU A 42 1.84 11.96 5.15
N LEU A 43 1.48 12.70 4.10
CA LEU A 43 0.65 13.91 4.24
C LEU A 43 -0.74 13.56 4.76
N LEU A 44 -1.35 12.48 4.24
CA LEU A 44 -2.67 12.04 4.70
C LEU A 44 -2.66 11.62 6.16
N ILE A 45 -1.70 10.76 6.56
CA ILE A 45 -1.62 10.30 7.95
C ILE A 45 -1.28 11.47 8.89
N GLY A 46 -0.40 12.39 8.47
CA GLY A 46 -0.05 13.59 9.22
C GLY A 46 -1.25 14.51 9.45
N ALA A 47 -2.08 14.70 8.42
CA ALA A 47 -3.32 15.47 8.53
C ALA A 47 -4.32 14.81 9.51
N ILE A 48 -4.46 13.48 9.46
CA ILE A 48 -5.32 12.74 10.39
C ILE A 48 -4.84 12.92 11.83
N VAL A 49 -3.54 12.75 12.08
CA VAL A 49 -2.94 12.93 13.41
C VAL A 49 -3.16 14.37 13.91
N ALA A 50 -2.96 15.37 13.06
CA ALA A 50 -3.17 16.77 13.40
C ALA A 50 -4.63 17.08 13.77
N ILE A 51 -5.59 16.52 13.04
CA ILE A 51 -7.03 16.69 13.32
C ILE A 51 -7.42 15.97 14.62
N ARG A 52 -6.88 14.78 14.87
CA ARG A 52 -7.20 13.96 16.03
C ARG A 52 -6.53 14.42 17.32
N TRP A 53 -5.47 15.23 17.24
CA TRP A 53 -4.64 15.64 18.39
C TRP A 53 -4.08 14.46 19.20
N GLU A 54 -3.91 13.30 18.55
CA GLU A 54 -3.43 12.06 19.17
C GLU A 54 -2.07 11.71 18.58
N ALA A 55 -1.00 12.18 19.24
CA ALA A 55 0.35 11.76 18.89
C ALA A 55 0.60 10.28 19.27
N PRO A 56 1.45 9.55 18.54
CA PRO A 56 1.85 8.20 18.92
C PRO A 56 2.47 8.20 20.32
N ARG A 57 1.85 7.51 21.27
CA ARG A 57 2.28 7.52 22.69
C ARG A 57 3.24 6.39 23.02
N GLU A 58 3.21 5.29 22.27
CA GLU A 58 4.02 4.10 22.52
C GLU A 58 5.19 3.97 21.54
N SER A 59 6.40 3.83 22.08
CA SER A 59 7.62 3.58 21.31
C SER A 59 7.59 2.24 20.57
N VAL A 60 6.92 1.23 21.13
CA VAL A 60 6.77 -0.09 20.51
C VAL A 60 5.94 -0.02 19.23
N ALA A 61 4.85 0.75 19.23
CA ALA A 61 4.03 0.96 18.03
C ALA A 61 4.83 1.64 16.91
N LEU A 62 5.75 2.56 17.24
CA LEU A 62 6.64 3.19 16.27
C LEU A 62 7.63 2.19 15.65
N VAL A 63 8.16 1.25 16.43
CA VAL A 63 9.05 0.18 15.92
C VAL A 63 8.31 -0.72 14.94
N TYR A 64 7.10 -1.17 15.27
CA TYR A 64 6.27 -1.95 14.34
C TYR A 64 5.88 -1.14 13.10
N GLY A 65 5.58 0.15 13.25
CA GLY A 65 5.31 1.06 12.13
C GLY A 65 6.52 1.20 11.19
N LEU A 66 7.73 1.34 11.74
CA LEU A 66 8.97 1.39 10.96
C LEU A 66 9.24 0.07 10.24
N ALA A 67 9.13 -1.06 10.95
CA ALA A 67 9.33 -2.38 10.37
C ALA A 67 8.31 -2.67 9.26
N GLY A 68 7.03 -2.36 9.49
CA GLY A 68 5.96 -2.47 8.51
C GLY A 68 6.18 -1.54 7.31
N GLY A 69 6.63 -0.31 7.54
CA GLY A 69 6.94 0.64 6.48
C GLY A 69 8.10 0.18 5.58
N LEU A 70 9.15 -0.39 6.16
CA LEU A 70 10.27 -0.97 5.40
C LEU A 70 9.82 -2.19 4.59
N ALA A 71 9.05 -3.09 5.20
CA ALA A 71 8.49 -4.25 4.51
C ALA A 71 7.59 -3.81 3.33
N ALA A 72 6.74 -2.79 3.55
CA ALA A 72 5.90 -2.21 2.51
C ALA A 72 6.73 -1.57 1.38
N ALA A 73 7.80 -0.84 1.70
CA ALA A 73 8.67 -0.23 0.69
C ALA A 73 9.33 -1.29 -0.21
N VAL A 74 9.83 -2.38 0.38
CA VAL A 74 10.42 -3.51 -0.37
C VAL A 74 9.36 -4.21 -1.22
N GLY A 75 8.21 -4.55 -0.64
CA GLY A 75 7.11 -5.21 -1.33
C GLY A 75 6.56 -4.41 -2.49
N LEU A 76 6.31 -3.11 -2.28
CA LEU A 76 5.77 -2.21 -3.31
C LEU A 76 6.78 -1.99 -4.45
N SER A 77 8.07 -1.88 -4.11
CA SER A 77 9.13 -1.79 -5.12
C SER A 77 9.20 -3.05 -5.98
N ALA A 78 9.08 -4.24 -5.37
CA ALA A 78 9.04 -5.51 -6.09
C ALA A 78 7.79 -5.61 -6.99
N LEU A 79 6.61 -5.22 -6.48
CA LEU A 79 5.36 -5.19 -7.22
C LEU A 79 5.44 -4.29 -8.45
N TYR A 80 5.79 -3.02 -8.26
CA TYR A 80 5.88 -2.04 -9.34
C TYR A 80 6.93 -2.42 -10.38
N ARG A 81 8.08 -2.97 -9.95
CA ARG A 81 9.08 -3.49 -10.88
C ARG A 81 8.53 -4.67 -11.69
N GLY A 82 7.80 -5.58 -11.04
CA GLY A 82 7.10 -6.68 -11.72
C GLY A 82 6.07 -6.18 -12.74
N LEU A 83 5.28 -5.16 -12.40
CA LEU A 83 4.29 -4.56 -13.29
C LEU A 83 4.92 -3.85 -14.50
N ALA A 84 6.11 -3.28 -14.31
CA ALA A 84 6.87 -2.61 -15.37
C ALA A 84 7.44 -3.60 -16.39
N ILE A 85 8.02 -4.72 -15.95
CA ILE A 85 8.69 -5.70 -16.84
C ILE A 85 7.80 -6.85 -17.30
N GLY A 86 6.74 -7.16 -16.55
CA GLY A 86 5.90 -8.33 -16.76
C GLY A 86 4.51 -8.02 -17.33
N ARG A 87 3.71 -9.08 -17.50
CA ARG A 87 2.29 -8.96 -17.83
C ARG A 87 1.51 -8.60 -16.56
N MET A 88 0.86 -7.44 -16.60
CA MET A 88 0.08 -6.92 -15.48
C MET A 88 -0.97 -7.92 -14.96
N GLY A 89 -1.66 -8.62 -15.86
CA GLY A 89 -2.65 -9.65 -15.53
C GLY A 89 -2.10 -10.92 -14.87
N ILE A 90 -0.79 -11.06 -14.68
CA ILE A 90 -0.16 -12.15 -13.93
C ILE A 90 0.40 -11.60 -12.61
N VAL A 91 1.12 -10.49 -12.68
CA VAL A 91 1.79 -9.91 -11.52
C VAL A 91 0.78 -9.44 -10.46
N ALA A 92 -0.30 -8.75 -10.85
CA ALA A 92 -1.28 -8.24 -9.91
C ALA A 92 -2.03 -9.38 -9.15
N PRO A 93 -2.56 -10.43 -9.82
CA PRO A 93 -3.16 -11.57 -9.10
C PRO A 93 -2.18 -12.32 -8.20
N THR A 94 -0.91 -12.44 -8.61
CA THR A 94 0.11 -13.09 -7.78
C THR A 94 0.38 -12.30 -6.50
N ALA A 95 0.46 -10.97 -6.62
CA ALA A 95 0.64 -10.09 -5.46
C ALA A 95 -0.59 -10.09 -4.53
N ALA A 96 -1.80 -10.24 -5.08
CA ALA A 96 -3.04 -10.33 -4.31
C ALA A 96 -3.08 -11.54 -3.35
N LEU A 97 -2.30 -12.61 -3.62
CA LEU A 97 -2.15 -13.76 -2.70
C LEU A 97 -1.53 -13.37 -1.35
N SER A 98 -0.85 -12.22 -1.25
CA SER A 98 -0.38 -11.71 0.04
C SER A 98 -1.51 -11.51 1.06
N GLY A 99 -2.73 -11.25 0.60
CA GLY A 99 -3.92 -11.16 1.43
C GLY A 99 -4.32 -12.48 2.11
N THR A 100 -3.81 -13.63 1.67
CA THR A 100 -4.08 -14.92 2.33
C THR A 100 -3.49 -14.99 3.74
N VAL A 101 -2.36 -14.33 4.00
CA VAL A 101 -1.71 -14.33 5.33
C VAL A 101 -2.60 -13.74 6.42
N PRO A 102 -3.12 -12.49 6.31
CA PRO A 102 -4.02 -11.95 7.31
C PRO A 102 -5.31 -12.76 7.43
N VAL A 103 -5.89 -13.20 6.32
CA VAL A 103 -7.11 -14.04 6.32
C VAL A 103 -6.90 -15.34 7.09
N ALA A 104 -5.75 -16.00 6.92
CA ALA A 104 -5.40 -17.23 7.64
C ALA A 104 -5.25 -17.00 9.16
N TRP A 105 -4.90 -15.77 9.58
CA TRP A 105 -4.84 -15.36 10.99
C TRP A 105 -6.16 -14.78 11.51
N GLY A 106 -7.22 -14.73 10.69
CA GLY A 106 -8.52 -14.18 11.06
C GLY A 106 -8.59 -12.65 11.09
N LEU A 107 -7.68 -11.98 10.37
CA LEU A 107 -7.63 -10.52 10.16
C LEU A 107 -8.23 -10.15 8.80
#